data_AF-A0A7Y2E702-F1
#
_entry.id   AF-A0A7Y2E702-F1
#
_cell.length_a   1.000
_cell.length_b   1.000
_cell.length_c   1.000
_cell.angle_alpha   90.00
_cell.angle_beta   90.00
_cell.angle_gamma   90.00
#
_symmetry.space_group_name_H-M   'P 1'
#
loop_
_entity.id
_entity.type
_entity.pdbx_description
1 polymer ?
#
loop_
_entity_poly.entity_id
_entity_poly.type
_entity_poly.pdbx_seq_one_letter_code
_entity_poly.pdbx_strand_id
1 'polypeptide(L)' 'LLRAIIKLRNPYVDPMSMIQVDLLRRWRATDRADQALEGALFDTVRGIARGLRNTG' A
#
# COMPACT_ATOMS: atom_id res chain seq x y z
N LEU A 1 -18.40 -4.56 -16.08
CA LEU A 1 -17.13 -4.51 -16.85
C LEU A 1 -16.11 -3.51 -16.27
N LEU A 2 -16.52 -2.33 -15.78
CA LEU A 2 -15.60 -1.35 -15.13
C LEU A 2 -14.93 -1.80 -13.81
N ARG A 3 -15.51 -2.75 -13.06
CA ARG A 3 -14.95 -3.22 -11.77
C ARG A 3 -13.88 -4.30 -11.91
N ALA A 4 -13.80 -5.00 -13.05
CA ALA A 4 -12.84 -6.08 -13.27
C ALA A 4 -11.46 -5.56 -13.68
N ILE A 5 -11.40 -4.42 -14.37
CA ILE A 5 -10.15 -3.82 -14.87
C ILE A 5 -9.34 -3.20 -13.73
N ILE A 6 -9.96 -2.81 -12.62
CA ILE A 6 -9.23 -2.32 -11.42
C ILE A 6 -8.43 -3.46 -10.76
N LYS A 7 -8.90 -4.71 -10.86
CA LYS A 7 -8.24 -5.91 -10.31
C LYS A 7 -7.13 -6.49 -11.20
N LEU A 8 -6.93 -5.93 -12.40
CA LEU A 8 -5.93 -6.44 -13.36
C LEU A 8 -4.73 -5.49 -13.50
N ARG A 9 -4.44 -4.70 -12.48
CA ARG A 9 -3.36 -3.71 -12.52
C ARG A 9 -2.24 -4.12 -11.55
N ASN A 10 -1.36 -4.97 -12.09
CA ASN A 10 -0.09 -5.44 -11.51
C ASN A 10 -0.24 -6.36 -10.27
N PRO A 11 0.11 -7.66 -10.38
CA PRO A 11 -0.07 -8.66 -9.31
C PRO A 11 0.65 -8.34 -7.98
N TYR A 12 1.56 -7.37 -7.96
CA TYR A 12 2.26 -6.91 -6.75
C TYR A 12 1.66 -5.64 -6.13
N VAL A 13 0.88 -4.88 -6.90
CA VAL A 13 0.33 -3.57 -6.48
C VAL A 13 -0.97 -3.75 -5.70
N ASP A 14 -1.82 -4.72 -6.07
CA ASP A 14 -3.07 -5.03 -5.38
C ASP A 14 -2.88 -5.52 -3.92
N PRO A 15 -2.01 -6.51 -3.62
CA PRO A 15 -1.79 -6.94 -2.24
C PRO A 15 -1.07 -5.90 -1.38
N MET A 16 -0.08 -5.17 -1.94
CA MET A 16 0.59 -4.08 -1.21
C MET A 16 -0.36 -2.91 -0.92
N SER A 17 -1.26 -2.57 -1.86
CA SER A 17 -2.27 -1.52 -1.62
C SER A 17 -3.23 -1.91 -0.49
N MET A 18 -3.60 -3.20 -0.39
CA MET A 18 -4.46 -3.68 0.69
C MET A 18 -3.77 -3.58 2.06
N ILE A 19 -2.50 -3.97 2.15
CA ILE A 19 -1.68 -3.86 3.37
C ILE A 19 -1.52 -2.39 3.77
N GLN A 20 -1.24 -1.51 2.80
CA GLN A 20 -1.10 -0.08 3.05
C GLN A 20 -2.41 0.54 3.60
N VAL A 21 -3.57 0.12 3.09
CA VAL A 21 -4.88 0.58 3.60
C VAL A 21 -5.13 0.11 5.04
N ASP A 22 -4.79 -1.14 5.36
CA ASP A 22 -4.92 -1.67 6.73
C ASP A 22 -3.97 -0.97 7.71
N LEU A 23 -2.70 -0.79 7.33
CA LEU A 23 -1.73 -0.02 8.12
C LEU A 23 -2.20 1.43 8.34
N LEU A 24 -2.76 2.07 7.31
CA LEU A 24 -3.26 3.44 7.40
C LEU A 24 -4.46 3.55 8.34
N ARG A 25 -5.35 2.55 8.35
CA ARG A 25 -6.46 2.48 9.30
C ARG A 25 -5.96 2.33 10.73
N ARG A 26 -5.00 1.44 10.97
CA ARG A 26 -4.42 1.21 12.30
C ARG A 26 -3.68 2.44 12.82
N TRP A 27 -2.86 3.08 11.99
CA TRP A 27 -2.13 4.29 12.37
C TRP A 27 -3.07 5.46 12.70
N ARG A 28 -4.18 5.61 11.97
CA ARG A 28 -5.20 6.60 12.33
C ARG A 28 -5.92 6.28 13.63
N ALA A 29 -6.06 5.00 13.98
CA ALA A 29 -6.66 4.58 15.25
C ALA A 29 -5.76 4.89 16.47
N THR A 30 -4.45 5.06 16.26
CA THR A 30 -3.49 5.48 17.30
C THR A 30 -3.31 6.99 17.37
N ASP A 31 -4.26 7.79 16.83
CA ASP A 31 -4.12 9.23 16.62
C ASP A 31 -2.78 9.63 15.97
N ARG A 32 -2.30 8.80 15.04
CA ARG A 32 -1.04 9.00 14.31
C ARG A 32 0.23 9.03 15.18
N ALA A 33 0.15 8.59 16.44
CA ALA A 33 1.28 8.62 17.36
C ALA A 33 2.21 7.39 17.25
N ASP A 34 1.76 6.29 16.65
CA ASP A 34 2.54 5.05 16.55
C ASP A 34 3.57 5.13 15.41
N GLN A 35 4.83 5.36 15.79
CA GLN A 35 5.98 5.47 14.89
C GLN A 35 6.30 4.16 14.15
N ALA A 36 5.98 3.00 14.72
CA ALA A 36 6.21 1.71 14.06
C ALA A 36 5.24 1.53 12.89
N LEU A 37 3.97 1.92 13.08
CA LEU A 37 2.97 1.92 12.02
C LEU A 37 3.29 2.96 10.93
N GLU A 38 3.82 4.12 11.31
CA GLU A 38 4.31 5.14 10.36
C GLU A 38 5.48 4.61 9.51
N GLY A 39 6.47 3.98 10.13
CA GLY A 39 7.59 3.35 9.43
C GLY A 39 7.13 2.29 8.44
N ALA A 40 6.23 1.39 8.88
CA ALA A 40 5.65 0.37 8.02
C ALA A 40 4.89 0.97 6.82
N LEU A 41 4.15 2.06 7.01
CA LEU A 41 3.49 2.79 5.92
C LEU A 41 4.50 3.31 4.90
N PHE A 42 5.59 3.95 5.34
CA PHE A 42 6.64 4.43 4.43
C PHE A 42 7.30 3.30 3.64
N ASP A 43 7.52 2.15 4.26
CA ASP A 43 8.11 1.01 3.58
C ASP A 43 7.17 0.42 2.51
N THR A 44 5.85 0.41 2.73
CA THR A 44 4.90 0.01 1.68
C THR A 44 4.94 0.96 0.47
N VAL A 45 5.04 2.27 0.69
CA VAL A 45 5.14 3.27 -0.39
C VAL A 45 6.41 3.05 -1.21
N ARG A 46 7.55 2.80 -0.54
CA ARG A 46 8.83 2.49 -1.20
C ARG A 46 8.76 1.19 -2.00
N GLY A 47 8.11 0.17 -1.45
CA GLY A 47 7.88 -1.12 -2.12
C GLY A 47 7.09 -0.96 -3.42
N ILE A 48 5.97 -0.22 -3.38
CA ILE A 48 5.15 0.07 -4.56
C ILE A 48 5.95 0.89 -5.58
N ALA A 49 6.67 1.93 -5.15
CA ALA A 49 7.48 2.77 -6.05
C ALA A 49 8.59 1.98 -6.76
N ARG A 50 9.22 1.01 -6.07
CA ARG A 50 10.21 0.10 -6.68
C ARG A 50 9.55 -0.88 -7.65
N GLY A 51 8.41 -1.45 -7.29
CA GLY A 51 7.64 -2.35 -8.15
C GLY A 51 7.14 -1.69 -9.45
N LEU A 52 6.77 -0.40 -9.39
CA LEU A 52 6.35 0.39 -10.56
C LEU A 52 7.52 0.83 -11.46
N ARG A 53 8.74 0.94 -10.92
CA ARG A 53 9.95 1.26 -11.71
C ARG A 53 10.50 0.04 -12.47
N ASN A 54 10.29 -1.18 -11.96
CA ASN A 54 10.73 -2.41 -12.63
C ASN A 54 9.82 -2.85 -13.80
N THR A 55 8.78 -2.09 -14.12
CA THR A 55 7.93 -2.29 -15.33
C THR A 55 8.32 -1.37 -16.50
N GLY A 56 9.55 -0.85 -16.51
CA GLY A 56 10.14 -0.14 -17.64
C GLY A 56 10.69 -1.08 -18.71
#